data_AF-A0AAT9FR52-F1
#
_entry.id   AF-A0AAT9FR52-F1
#
_cell.length_a   1.000
_cell.length_b   1.000
_cell.length_c   1.000
_cell.angle_alpha   90.00
_cell.angle_beta   90.00
_cell.angle_gamma   90.00
#
_symmetry.space_group_name_H-M   'P 1'
#
loop_
_entity.id
_entity.type
_entity.pdbx_description
1 polymer ?
#
loop_
_entity_poly.entity_id
_entity_poly.type
_entity_poly.pdbx_seq_one_letter_code
_entity_poly.pdbx_strand_id
1 'polypeptide(L)'
;MESMANRRPPWFWWLLILILASCFTILTWSLCISIFNHPEVPRNYEILRKLGRLPEHKAYTSQTAPEHPAGSASVLRKSYLEFTDEELATLNNSLLHSYLTNFRENTFCQYLEGHYKVVSARKLTKDDIISQGFAVQLRAYTQPDEYTELSPYPVVAEIIFPTPYADSYKGYHKGDMLELGITPHFASLLHVGKVVKEDDDTIVVVTAVSLASKLRPPHEGPFDLVPPMDLKLDAEFPLFSVEAATSRDTDASGK
;
A
#
# COMPACT_ATOMS: atom_id res chain seq x y z
N MET A 1 31.12 48.50 36.87
CA MET A 1 31.33 47.10 36.42
C MET A 1 30.76 46.94 35.02
N GLU A 2 31.27 47.71 34.06
CA GLU A 2 30.87 47.66 32.65
C GLU A 2 32.16 47.82 31.84
N SER A 3 32.23 47.18 30.67
CA SER A 3 33.36 47.22 29.73
C SER A 3 34.47 46.13 29.88
N MET A 4 34.10 44.86 29.99
CA MET A 4 34.94 43.76 29.46
C MET A 4 34.29 43.00 28.29
N ALA A 5 33.24 43.56 27.69
CA ALA A 5 32.54 42.95 26.57
C ALA A 5 33.00 43.42 25.18
N ASN A 6 33.93 44.38 25.06
CA ASN A 6 33.98 45.23 23.85
C ASN A 6 35.14 45.03 22.85
N ARG A 7 36.02 44.03 22.94
CA ARG A 7 36.92 43.70 21.82
C ARG A 7 37.29 42.22 21.77
N ARG A 8 36.32 41.36 21.42
CA ARG A 8 36.68 40.04 20.87
C ARG A 8 37.44 40.30 19.56
N PRO A 9 38.64 39.72 19.36
CA PRO A 9 39.41 39.95 18.14
C PRO A 9 38.58 39.56 16.91
N PRO A 10 38.72 40.24 15.75
CA PRO A 10 37.93 39.98 14.55
C PRO A 10 37.87 38.50 14.15
N TRP A 11 38.97 37.76 14.40
CA TRP A 11 39.10 36.33 14.20
C TRP A 11 38.09 35.48 14.98
N PHE A 12 37.67 35.90 16.18
CA PHE A 12 36.66 35.20 16.97
C PHE A 12 35.31 35.20 16.26
N TRP A 13 34.86 36.37 15.78
CA TRP A 13 33.60 36.50 15.06
C TRP A 13 33.63 35.76 13.72
N TRP A 14 34.79 35.79 13.05
CA TRP A 14 34.98 35.06 11.80
C TRP A 14 34.91 33.53 12.00
N LEU A 15 35.59 32.99 13.02
CA LEU A 15 35.49 31.56 13.37
C LEU A 15 34.07 31.17 13.80
N LEU A 16 33.39 32.02 14.56
CA LEU A 16 31.99 31.77 14.94
C LEU A 16 31.09 31.67 13.71
N ILE A 17 31.23 32.58 12.75
CA ILE A 17 30.48 32.55 11.49
C ILE A 17 30.80 31.28 10.70
N LEU A 18 32.06 30.87 10.60
CA LEU A 18 32.46 29.66 9.89
C LEU A 18 31.89 28.39 10.53
N ILE A 19 31.91 28.28 11.86
CA ILE A 19 31.32 27.15 12.58
C ILE A 19 29.81 27.12 12.34
N LEU A 20 29.13 28.27 12.45
CA LEU A 20 27.69 28.35 12.22
C LEU A 20 27.32 27.98 10.78
N ALA A 21 28.10 28.46 9.79
CA ALA A 21 27.91 28.14 8.39
C ALA A 21 28.16 26.66 8.08
N SER A 22 29.18 26.06 8.69
CA SER A 22 29.46 24.62 8.56
C SER A 22 28.33 23.77 9.14
N CYS A 23 27.87 24.10 10.36
CA CYS A 23 26.72 23.44 10.98
C CYS A 23 25.46 23.58 10.10
N PHE A 24 25.18 24.78 9.61
CA PHE A 24 24.05 25.03 8.71
C PHE A 24 24.13 24.21 7.42
N THR A 25 25.32 24.09 6.83
CA THR A 25 25.54 23.29 5.61
C THR A 25 25.26 21.81 5.88
N ILE A 26 25.78 21.26 6.98
CA ILE A 26 25.57 19.86 7.36
C ILE A 26 24.09 19.59 7.65
N LEU A 27 23.42 20.48 8.39
CA LEU A 27 21.99 20.35 8.69
C LEU A 27 21.14 20.42 7.42
N THR A 28 21.41 21.38 6.53
CA THR A 28 20.68 21.53 5.28
C THR A 28 20.88 20.30 4.38
N TRP A 29 22.10 19.80 4.28
CA TRP A 29 22.40 18.61 3.50
C TRP A 29 21.73 17.34 4.05
N SER A 30 21.81 17.13 5.37
CA SER A 30 21.15 16.00 6.05
C SER A 30 19.63 16.07 5.91
N LEU A 31 19.03 17.26 6.03
CA LEU A 31 17.60 17.46 5.84
C LEU A 31 17.17 17.16 4.40
N CYS A 32 17.95 17.61 3.40
CA CYS A 32 17.69 17.28 2.01
C CYS A 32 17.68 15.76 1.80
N ILE A 33 18.69 15.04 2.28
CA ILE A 33 18.75 13.57 2.15
C ILE A 33 17.54 12.94 2.82
N SER A 34 17.20 13.36 4.04
CA SER A 34 16.04 12.83 4.77
C SER A 34 14.72 13.04 4.02
N ILE A 35 14.51 14.21 3.41
CA ILE A 35 13.29 14.49 2.63
C ILE A 35 13.23 13.64 1.36
N PHE A 36 14.35 13.49 0.64
CA PHE A 36 14.37 12.74 -0.62
C PHE A 36 14.34 11.22 -0.42
N ASN A 37 14.92 10.71 0.68
CA ASN A 37 15.01 9.27 0.94
C ASN A 37 13.77 8.68 1.61
N HIS A 38 12.88 9.53 2.14
CA HIS A 38 11.67 9.10 2.83
C HIS A 38 10.40 9.69 2.18
N PRO A 39 10.09 9.32 0.92
CA PRO A 39 8.88 9.75 0.23
C PRO A 39 7.58 9.22 0.85
N GLU A 40 7.65 8.20 1.72
CA GLU A 40 6.52 7.62 2.44
C GLU A 40 5.92 8.57 3.50
N VAL A 41 6.67 9.59 3.93
CA VAL A 41 6.17 10.59 4.89
C VAL A 41 5.32 11.62 4.12
N PRO A 42 4.05 11.87 4.52
CA PRO A 42 3.13 12.74 3.79
C PRO A 42 3.70 14.14 3.49
N ARG A 43 4.34 14.76 4.48
CA ARG A 43 5.00 16.06 4.32
C ARG A 43 6.11 16.04 3.27
N ASN A 44 6.92 14.97 3.26
CA ASN A 44 8.02 14.85 2.31
C ASN A 44 7.46 14.61 0.90
N TYR A 45 6.45 13.76 0.77
CA TYR A 45 5.75 13.51 -0.49
C TYR A 45 5.21 14.80 -1.12
N GLU A 46 4.55 15.67 -0.35
CA GLU A 46 4.06 16.94 -0.86
C GLU A 46 5.17 17.87 -1.36
N ILE A 47 6.32 17.89 -0.66
CA ILE A 47 7.49 18.66 -1.08
C ILE A 47 8.02 18.11 -2.41
N LEU A 48 8.19 16.78 -2.51
CA LEU A 48 8.64 16.11 -3.73
C LEU A 48 7.69 16.33 -4.91
N ARG A 49 6.38 16.31 -4.64
CA ARG A 49 5.32 16.60 -5.62
C ARG A 49 5.44 18.01 -6.18
N LYS A 50 5.55 19.01 -5.30
CA LYS A 50 5.72 20.43 -5.69
C LYS A 50 7.01 20.67 -6.45
N LEU A 51 8.06 19.90 -6.18
CA LEU A 51 9.34 19.96 -6.89
C LEU A 51 9.33 19.20 -8.23
N GLY A 52 8.27 18.46 -8.56
CA GLY A 52 8.20 17.63 -9.78
C GLY A 52 9.24 16.50 -9.79
N ARG A 53 9.65 16.02 -8.61
CA ARG A 53 10.69 14.99 -8.45
C ARG A 53 10.16 13.63 -8.01
N LEU A 54 8.83 13.46 -7.94
CA LEU A 54 8.26 12.15 -7.67
C LEU A 54 8.56 11.18 -8.83
N PRO A 55 8.94 9.94 -8.53
CA PRO A 55 9.10 8.92 -9.56
C PRO A 55 7.75 8.63 -10.22
N GLU A 56 7.72 8.65 -11.55
CA GLU A 56 6.51 8.30 -12.31
C GLU A 56 6.14 6.83 -12.10
N HIS A 57 4.91 6.58 -11.68
CA HIS A 57 4.41 5.23 -11.48
C HIS A 57 4.33 4.46 -12.81
N LYS A 58 4.81 3.22 -12.82
CA LYS A 58 4.83 2.36 -14.01
C LYS A 58 3.76 1.28 -13.93
N ALA A 59 3.11 1.03 -15.06
CA ALA A 59 2.31 -0.19 -15.24
C ALA A 59 3.23 -1.31 -15.71
N TYR A 60 2.94 -2.52 -15.26
CA TYR A 60 3.74 -3.69 -15.55
C TYR A 60 2.95 -4.70 -16.41
N THR A 61 3.71 -5.43 -17.20
CA THR A 61 3.26 -6.65 -17.89
C THR A 61 3.89 -7.85 -17.19
N SER A 62 3.40 -9.06 -17.46
CA SER A 62 3.98 -10.29 -16.88
C SER A 62 5.48 -10.48 -17.09
N GLN A 63 6.06 -9.82 -18.10
CA GLN A 63 7.48 -9.88 -18.41
C GLN A 63 8.31 -8.78 -17.73
N THR A 64 7.67 -7.71 -17.29
CA THR A 64 8.35 -6.53 -16.72
C THR A 64 8.10 -6.37 -15.23
N ALA A 65 7.17 -7.14 -14.67
CA ALA A 65 6.83 -7.12 -13.26
C ALA A 65 8.07 -7.44 -12.41
N PRO A 66 8.30 -6.70 -11.31
CA PRO A 66 9.40 -6.97 -10.38
C PRO A 66 9.31 -8.39 -9.81
N GLU A 67 10.45 -9.10 -9.75
CA GLU A 67 10.55 -10.44 -9.21
C GLU A 67 10.47 -10.42 -7.68
N HIS A 68 9.29 -10.68 -7.14
CA HIS A 68 9.05 -10.71 -5.71
C HIS A 68 8.22 -11.94 -5.32
N PRO A 69 8.35 -12.42 -4.07
CA PRO A 69 7.60 -13.57 -3.59
C PRO A 69 6.10 -13.28 -3.62
N ALA A 70 5.32 -14.30 -3.97
CA ALA A 70 3.88 -14.30 -3.79
C ALA A 70 3.52 -14.96 -2.44
N GLY A 71 2.51 -14.41 -1.78
CA GLY A 71 2.00 -14.89 -0.50
C GLY A 71 0.59 -15.41 -0.63
N SER A 72 0.39 -16.68 -0.29
CA SER A 72 -0.94 -17.23 -0.09
C SER A 72 -1.54 -16.74 1.23
N ALA A 73 -2.87 -16.76 1.36
CA ALA A 73 -3.56 -16.29 2.54
C ALA A 73 -3.06 -16.93 3.86
N SER A 74 -2.70 -18.22 3.82
CA SER A 74 -2.15 -18.93 4.99
C SER A 74 -0.77 -18.40 5.41
N VAL A 75 0.11 -18.13 4.43
CA VAL A 75 1.43 -17.54 4.66
C VAL A 75 1.27 -16.12 5.18
N LEU A 76 0.46 -15.29 4.53
CA LEU A 76 0.21 -13.90 4.93
C LEU A 76 -0.30 -13.82 6.38
N ARG A 77 -1.29 -14.65 6.74
CA ARG A 77 -1.82 -14.67 8.10
C ARG A 77 -0.75 -15.07 9.11
N LYS A 78 -0.04 -16.17 8.86
CA LYS A 78 0.98 -16.66 9.81
C LYS A 78 2.08 -15.62 10.00
N SER A 79 2.58 -15.04 8.91
CA SER A 79 3.62 -14.03 8.95
C SER A 79 3.15 -12.78 9.69
N TYR A 80 1.98 -12.24 9.37
CA TYR A 80 1.55 -10.94 9.90
C TYR A 80 0.92 -10.97 11.30
N LEU A 81 0.48 -12.14 11.78
CA LEU A 81 0.01 -12.28 13.16
C LEU A 81 1.12 -12.19 14.19
N GLU A 82 2.36 -12.56 13.82
CA GLU A 82 3.51 -12.54 14.74
C GLU A 82 4.04 -11.13 15.00
N PHE A 83 3.73 -10.16 14.13
CA PHE A 83 4.21 -8.79 14.26
C PHE A 83 3.41 -7.97 15.27
N THR A 84 4.12 -7.16 16.04
CA THR A 84 3.57 -6.09 16.86
C THR A 84 3.10 -4.91 16.00
N ASP A 85 2.31 -4.01 16.57
CA ASP A 85 1.75 -2.88 15.82
C ASP A 85 2.84 -1.87 15.38
N GLU A 86 3.91 -1.73 16.15
CA GLU A 86 5.08 -0.90 15.78
C GLU A 86 5.87 -1.49 14.60
N GLU A 87 6.04 -2.82 14.60
CA GLU A 87 6.70 -3.51 13.49
C GLU A 87 5.84 -3.48 12.23
N LEU A 88 4.51 -3.63 12.35
CA LEU A 88 3.59 -3.47 11.23
C LEU A 88 3.62 -2.05 10.67
N ALA A 89 3.72 -1.01 11.50
CA ALA A 89 3.88 0.36 11.01
C ALA A 89 5.17 0.53 10.20
N THR A 90 6.28 -0.06 10.68
CA THR A 90 7.58 -0.04 9.96
C THR A 90 7.52 -0.82 8.64
N LEU A 91 6.84 -1.97 8.65
CA LEU A 91 6.59 -2.79 7.47
C LEU A 91 5.75 -2.03 6.44
N ASN A 92 4.66 -1.39 6.87
CA ASN A 92 3.76 -0.62 6.01
C ASN A 92 4.47 0.57 5.38
N ASN A 93 5.34 1.25 6.13
CA ASN A 93 6.20 2.31 5.59
C ASN A 93 7.14 1.76 4.52
N SER A 94 7.70 0.57 4.71
CA SER A 94 8.58 -0.07 3.74
C SER A 94 7.83 -0.50 2.46
N LEU A 95 6.63 -1.07 2.59
CA LEU A 95 5.75 -1.41 1.47
C LEU A 95 5.36 -0.17 0.66
N LEU A 96 4.94 0.90 1.35
CA LEU A 96 4.60 2.18 0.73
C LEU A 96 5.81 2.79 0.03
N HIS A 97 6.98 2.78 0.67
CA HIS A 97 8.22 3.25 0.09
C HIS A 97 8.58 2.50 -1.20
N SER A 98 8.48 1.16 -1.21
CA SER A 98 8.74 0.35 -2.40
C SER A 98 7.74 0.62 -3.52
N TYR A 99 6.45 0.80 -3.20
CA TYR A 99 5.45 1.20 -4.19
C TYR A 99 5.74 2.59 -4.79
N LEU A 100 6.06 3.56 -3.93
CA LEU A 100 6.42 4.93 -4.34
C LEU A 100 7.65 4.95 -5.23
N THR A 101 8.69 4.21 -4.88
CA THR A 101 9.96 4.16 -5.65
C THR A 101 9.90 3.24 -6.88
N ASN A 102 8.73 2.71 -7.24
CA ASN A 102 8.52 1.76 -8.35
C ASN A 102 9.40 0.50 -8.24
N PHE A 103 9.61 0.01 -7.02
CA PHE A 103 10.39 -1.20 -6.75
C PHE A 103 11.81 -1.14 -7.35
N ARG A 104 12.39 0.08 -7.48
CA ARG A 104 13.76 0.28 -7.97
C ARG A 104 14.78 -0.32 -7.02
N GLU A 105 14.48 -0.25 -5.74
CA GLU A 105 15.26 -0.86 -4.68
C GLU A 105 14.63 -2.21 -4.34
N ASN A 106 15.47 -3.24 -4.14
CA ASN A 106 15.02 -4.60 -3.85
C ASN A 106 14.59 -4.74 -2.37
N THR A 107 13.85 -3.75 -1.87
CA THR A 107 13.70 -3.50 -0.44
C THR A 107 12.62 -4.41 0.14
N PHE A 108 11.38 -4.32 -0.36
CA PHE A 108 10.31 -5.21 0.10
C PHE A 108 9.07 -5.13 -0.80
N CYS A 109 8.63 -6.26 -1.35
CA CYS A 109 7.33 -6.35 -2.03
C CYS A 109 6.87 -7.81 -1.97
N GLN A 110 5.56 -7.99 -1.86
CA GLN A 110 4.93 -9.30 -1.87
C GLN A 110 3.63 -9.22 -2.65
N TYR A 111 3.39 -10.20 -3.50
CA TYR A 111 2.17 -10.29 -4.30
C TYR A 111 1.11 -11.14 -3.59
N LEU A 112 -0.16 -10.82 -3.81
CA LEU A 112 -1.27 -11.67 -3.36
C LEU A 112 -1.44 -12.88 -4.28
N GLU A 113 -1.57 -14.05 -3.68
CA GLU A 113 -1.83 -15.31 -4.38
C GLU A 113 -2.92 -16.12 -3.68
N GLY A 114 -3.66 -16.90 -4.47
CA GLY A 114 -4.67 -17.85 -4.01
C GLY A 114 -6.08 -17.52 -4.47
N HIS A 115 -7.06 -18.18 -3.85
CA HIS A 115 -8.47 -18.04 -4.19
C HIS A 115 -9.16 -17.03 -3.28
N TYR A 116 -9.90 -16.12 -3.89
CA TYR A 116 -10.59 -15.05 -3.18
C TYR A 116 -12.01 -14.88 -3.69
N LYS A 117 -12.96 -14.74 -2.78
CA LYS A 117 -14.36 -14.46 -3.10
C LYS A 117 -14.64 -12.96 -2.99
N VAL A 118 -15.27 -12.38 -4.01
CA VAL A 118 -15.72 -10.98 -3.99
C VAL A 118 -16.81 -10.79 -2.95
N VAL A 119 -16.56 -9.89 -2.01
CA VAL A 119 -17.53 -9.45 -1.00
C VAL A 119 -18.25 -8.20 -1.49
N SER A 120 -17.49 -7.24 -1.98
CA SER A 120 -17.97 -5.91 -2.36
C SER A 120 -17.01 -5.27 -3.35
N ALA A 121 -17.54 -4.43 -4.24
CA ALA A 121 -16.75 -3.59 -5.12
C ALA A 121 -17.32 -2.17 -5.06
N ARG A 122 -16.45 -1.16 -4.97
CA ARG A 122 -16.86 0.25 -4.96
C ARG A 122 -15.92 1.11 -5.78
N LYS A 123 -16.43 2.22 -6.30
CA LYS A 123 -15.63 3.27 -6.92
C LYS A 123 -14.75 3.96 -5.87
N LEU A 124 -13.53 4.32 -6.27
CA LEU A 124 -12.63 5.15 -5.46
C LEU A 124 -13.12 6.60 -5.40
N THR A 125 -12.83 7.24 -4.29
CA THR A 125 -13.20 8.60 -3.96
C THR A 125 -11.94 9.44 -3.73
N LYS A 126 -12.12 10.76 -3.54
CA LYS A 126 -10.99 11.66 -3.27
C LYS A 126 -10.33 11.42 -1.90
N ASP A 127 -10.99 10.65 -1.04
CA ASP A 127 -10.51 10.37 0.30
C ASP A 127 -9.63 9.12 0.36
N ASP A 128 -9.70 8.27 -0.66
CA ASP A 128 -8.87 7.10 -0.81
C ASP A 128 -7.43 7.46 -1.24
N ILE A 129 -6.48 6.57 -0.96
CA ILE A 129 -5.06 6.75 -1.33
C ILE A 129 -4.87 7.01 -2.82
N ILE A 130 -5.67 6.34 -3.66
CA ILE A 130 -5.76 6.56 -5.10
C ILE A 130 -7.16 7.05 -5.40
N SER A 131 -7.27 8.24 -6.00
CA SER A 131 -8.55 8.91 -6.21
C SER A 131 -9.31 8.48 -7.47
N GLN A 132 -8.65 7.74 -8.37
CA GLN A 132 -9.20 7.34 -9.66
C GLN A 132 -9.13 5.82 -9.84
N GLY A 133 -10.29 5.22 -10.11
CA GLY A 133 -10.45 3.78 -10.30
C GLY A 133 -11.50 3.19 -9.37
N PHE A 134 -11.31 1.94 -8.96
CA PHE A 134 -12.18 1.23 -8.05
C PHE A 134 -11.38 0.33 -7.12
N ALA A 135 -12.01 -0.09 -6.02
CA ALA A 135 -11.46 -1.09 -5.11
C ALA A 135 -12.43 -2.27 -4.99
N VAL A 136 -11.87 -3.45 -4.77
CA VAL A 136 -12.62 -4.69 -4.57
C VAL A 136 -12.21 -5.29 -3.23
N GLN A 137 -13.19 -5.52 -2.37
CA GLN A 137 -13.03 -6.26 -1.13
C GLN A 137 -13.24 -7.75 -1.38
N LEU A 138 -12.29 -8.53 -0.92
CA LEU A 138 -12.12 -9.94 -1.21
C LEU A 138 -11.94 -10.71 0.10
N ARG A 139 -12.57 -11.87 0.22
CA ARG A 139 -12.35 -12.79 1.32
C ARG A 139 -11.50 -13.96 0.83
N ALA A 140 -10.43 -14.28 1.54
CA ALA A 140 -9.59 -15.42 1.20
C ALA A 140 -10.33 -16.75 1.41
N TYR A 141 -10.11 -17.69 0.49
CA TYR A 141 -10.52 -19.08 0.61
C TYR A 141 -9.29 -19.96 0.47
N THR A 142 -9.20 -20.96 1.33
CA THR A 142 -8.10 -21.92 1.32
C THR A 142 -8.64 -23.34 1.28
N GLN A 143 -7.93 -24.19 0.57
CA GLN A 143 -8.16 -25.61 0.51
C GLN A 143 -7.05 -26.32 1.30
N PRO A 144 -7.34 -26.89 2.49
CA PRO A 144 -6.33 -27.53 3.32
C PRO A 144 -5.72 -28.80 2.68
N ASP A 145 -6.51 -29.54 1.90
CA ASP A 145 -6.09 -30.73 1.15
C ASP A 145 -6.93 -30.88 -0.13
N GLU A 146 -6.47 -31.72 -1.08
CA GLU A 146 -7.14 -31.95 -2.38
C GLU A 146 -8.58 -32.49 -2.27
N TYR A 147 -9.00 -32.95 -1.09
CA TYR A 147 -10.31 -33.58 -0.85
C TYR A 147 -11.27 -32.66 -0.08
N THR A 148 -10.78 -31.55 0.45
CA THR A 148 -11.55 -30.60 1.24
C THR A 148 -12.02 -29.46 0.34
N GLU A 149 -13.29 -29.07 0.49
CA GLU A 149 -13.83 -27.93 -0.23
C GLU A 149 -13.17 -26.62 0.18
N LEU A 150 -13.13 -25.65 -0.73
CA LEU A 150 -12.65 -24.30 -0.47
C LEU A 150 -13.42 -23.71 0.72
N SER A 151 -12.69 -23.45 1.80
CA SER A 151 -13.27 -22.92 3.03
C SER A 151 -12.83 -21.47 3.26
N PRO A 152 -13.68 -20.62 3.86
CA PRO A 152 -13.31 -19.25 4.15
C PRO A 152 -12.14 -19.19 5.13
N TYR A 153 -11.15 -18.35 4.83
CA TYR A 153 -9.98 -18.14 5.67
C TYR A 153 -10.00 -16.72 6.28
N PRO A 154 -9.48 -16.51 7.51
CA PRO A 154 -9.50 -15.21 8.21
C PRO A 154 -8.46 -14.22 7.66
N VAL A 155 -8.51 -13.98 6.35
CA VAL A 155 -7.76 -12.95 5.63
C VAL A 155 -8.71 -12.22 4.69
N VAL A 156 -8.70 -10.89 4.75
CA VAL A 156 -9.46 -10.01 3.87
C VAL A 156 -8.48 -9.24 3.01
N ALA A 157 -8.65 -9.30 1.69
CA ALA A 157 -7.85 -8.53 0.75
C ALA A 157 -8.66 -7.38 0.16
N GLU A 158 -8.04 -6.22 0.02
CA GLU A 158 -8.60 -5.03 -0.62
C GLU A 158 -7.71 -4.67 -1.78
N ILE A 159 -8.18 -4.88 -3.01
CA ILE A 159 -7.37 -4.60 -4.20
C ILE A 159 -7.86 -3.32 -4.85
N ILE A 160 -6.94 -2.38 -5.00
CA ILE A 160 -7.15 -1.13 -5.72
C ILE A 160 -6.76 -1.36 -7.19
N PHE A 161 -7.66 -0.97 -8.10
CA PHE A 161 -7.46 -1.00 -9.54
C PHE A 161 -7.49 0.44 -10.09
N PRO A 162 -6.31 1.04 -10.34
CA PRO A 162 -6.22 2.39 -10.89
C PRO A 162 -6.65 2.39 -12.35
N THR A 163 -7.77 3.06 -12.66
CA THR A 163 -8.32 3.07 -14.01
C THR A 163 -9.13 4.33 -14.30
N PRO A 164 -9.10 4.87 -15.53
CA PRO A 164 -9.93 6.00 -15.91
C PRO A 164 -11.42 5.64 -16.09
N TYR A 165 -11.75 4.34 -16.19
CA TYR A 165 -13.11 3.88 -16.49
C TYR A 165 -14.00 3.87 -15.24
N ALA A 166 -14.93 4.82 -15.15
CA ALA A 166 -15.77 5.03 -13.96
C ALA A 166 -16.69 3.84 -13.57
N ASP A 167 -17.11 3.03 -14.55
CA ASP A 167 -18.06 1.92 -14.35
C ASP A 167 -17.38 0.54 -14.22
N SER A 168 -16.04 0.48 -14.31
CA SER A 168 -15.25 -0.76 -14.30
C SER A 168 -15.45 -1.67 -13.08
N TYR A 169 -15.90 -1.12 -11.95
CA TYR A 169 -16.23 -1.89 -10.74
C TYR A 169 -17.40 -2.87 -10.94
N LYS A 170 -18.27 -2.63 -11.92
CA LYS A 170 -19.42 -3.50 -12.26
C LYS A 170 -18.99 -4.86 -12.82
N GLY A 171 -17.75 -4.98 -13.30
CA GLY A 171 -17.18 -6.25 -13.72
C GLY A 171 -16.98 -7.27 -12.59
N TYR A 172 -17.12 -6.85 -11.33
CA TYR A 172 -16.98 -7.70 -10.14
C TYR A 172 -18.30 -7.76 -9.37
N HIS A 173 -18.93 -8.93 -9.38
CA HIS A 173 -20.15 -9.19 -8.64
C HIS A 173 -19.86 -9.88 -7.31
N LYS A 174 -20.67 -9.58 -6.29
CA LYS A 174 -20.59 -10.25 -5.00
C LYS A 174 -20.79 -11.76 -5.20
N GLY A 175 -19.86 -12.55 -4.66
CA GLY A 175 -19.84 -14.00 -4.77
C GLY A 175 -18.92 -14.55 -5.85
N ASP A 176 -18.40 -13.72 -6.75
CA ASP A 176 -17.43 -14.15 -7.76
C ASP A 176 -16.17 -14.72 -7.11
N MET A 177 -15.68 -15.84 -7.63
CA MET A 177 -14.40 -16.41 -7.25
C MET A 177 -13.31 -15.92 -8.19
N LEU A 178 -12.26 -15.35 -7.62
CA LEU A 178 -11.07 -14.86 -8.31
C LEU A 178 -9.88 -15.70 -7.90
N GLU A 179 -9.09 -16.11 -8.89
CA GLU A 179 -7.77 -16.68 -8.68
C GLU A 179 -6.74 -15.56 -8.86
N LEU A 180 -6.06 -15.22 -7.77
CA LEU A 180 -4.97 -14.27 -7.78
C LEU A 180 -3.66 -15.02 -7.86
N GLY A 181 -2.74 -14.45 -8.62
CA GLY A 181 -1.37 -14.93 -8.71
C GLY A 181 -0.51 -13.87 -9.36
N ILE A 182 0.76 -14.22 -9.58
CA ILE A 182 1.70 -13.35 -10.27
C ILE A 182 1.11 -13.01 -11.65
N THR A 183 0.64 -13.98 -12.43
CA THR A 183 -0.12 -13.73 -13.67
C THR A 183 -1.58 -14.13 -13.50
N PRO A 184 -2.60 -13.32 -13.86
CA PRO A 184 -2.55 -12.06 -14.62
C PRO A 184 -2.76 -10.76 -13.79
N HIS A 185 -3.03 -10.84 -12.48
CA HIS A 185 -3.58 -9.69 -11.72
C HIS A 185 -2.55 -8.83 -10.96
N PHE A 186 -1.31 -9.31 -10.75
CA PHE A 186 -0.19 -8.59 -10.11
C PHE A 186 -0.60 -7.61 -8.99
N ALA A 187 -1.24 -8.10 -7.92
CA ALA A 187 -1.64 -7.26 -6.80
C ALA A 187 -0.51 -7.17 -5.78
N SER A 188 0.20 -6.04 -5.75
CA SER A 188 1.31 -5.78 -4.82
C SER A 188 0.77 -5.21 -3.51
N LEU A 189 1.23 -5.78 -2.38
CA LEU A 189 0.86 -5.28 -1.06
C LEU A 189 1.31 -3.84 -0.84
N LEU A 190 0.42 -3.04 -0.29
CA LEU A 190 0.65 -1.65 0.07
C LEU A 190 0.56 -1.43 1.57
N HIS A 191 -0.38 -2.09 2.23
CA HIS A 191 -0.64 -1.94 3.65
C HIS A 191 -1.17 -3.25 4.25
N VAL A 192 -0.79 -3.53 5.49
CA VAL A 192 -1.28 -4.66 6.28
C VAL A 192 -1.80 -4.15 7.62
N GLY A 193 -3.00 -4.58 7.98
CA GLY A 193 -3.63 -4.30 9.27
C GLY A 193 -4.13 -5.58 9.93
N LYS A 194 -4.43 -5.48 11.22
CA LYS A 194 -5.06 -6.54 12.01
C LYS A 194 -6.36 -6.00 12.61
N VAL A 195 -7.42 -6.80 12.54
CA VAL A 195 -8.68 -6.49 13.22
C VAL A 195 -9.02 -7.66 14.12
N VAL A 196 -9.05 -7.39 15.42
CA VAL A 196 -9.45 -8.35 16.45
C VAL A 196 -10.98 -8.37 16.53
N LYS A 197 -11.58 -9.54 16.34
CA LYS A 197 -13.03 -9.73 16.58
C LYS A 197 -13.31 -10.05 18.04
N GLU A 198 -14.58 -9.85 18.43
CA GLU A 198 -15.09 -10.18 19.76
C GLU A 198 -14.89 -11.65 20.17
N ASP A 199 -14.81 -12.56 19.19
CA ASP A 199 -14.55 -14.00 19.40
C ASP A 199 -13.05 -14.37 19.48
N ASP A 200 -12.15 -13.40 19.66
CA ASP A 200 -10.67 -13.57 19.72
C ASP A 200 -10.02 -14.08 18.41
N ASP A 201 -10.77 -14.17 17.31
CA ASP A 201 -10.21 -14.45 16.00
C ASP A 201 -9.67 -13.15 15.36
N THR A 202 -8.35 -13.10 15.17
CA THR A 202 -7.69 -11.97 14.52
C THR A 202 -7.71 -12.14 13.02
N ILE A 203 -8.36 -11.20 12.33
CA ILE A 203 -8.41 -11.13 10.88
C ILE A 203 -7.28 -10.25 10.40
N VAL A 204 -6.49 -10.77 9.46
CA VAL A 204 -5.47 -9.97 8.78
C VAL A 204 -6.11 -9.32 7.55
N VAL A 205 -5.98 -8.00 7.47
CA VAL A 205 -6.50 -7.19 6.36
C VAL A 205 -5.32 -6.70 5.55
N VAL A 206 -5.30 -7.03 4.26
CA VAL A 206 -4.23 -6.65 3.34
C VAL A 206 -4.79 -5.74 2.27
N THR A 207 -4.21 -4.56 2.10
CA THR A 207 -4.53 -3.66 1.00
C THR A 207 -3.44 -3.76 -0.04
N ALA A 208 -3.81 -4.00 -1.29
CA ALA A 208 -2.92 -4.18 -2.42
C ALA A 208 -3.32 -3.29 -3.59
N VAL A 209 -2.36 -2.98 -4.46
CA VAL A 209 -2.60 -2.25 -5.71
C VAL A 209 -2.27 -3.16 -6.88
N SER A 210 -3.16 -3.24 -7.86
CA SER A 210 -2.86 -3.94 -9.10
C SER A 210 -1.83 -3.14 -9.90
N LEU A 211 -0.72 -3.82 -10.21
CA LEU A 211 0.36 -3.31 -11.05
C LEU A 211 0.19 -3.70 -12.52
N ALA A 212 -0.82 -4.51 -12.84
CA ALA A 212 -1.06 -4.95 -14.20
C ALA A 212 -1.38 -3.76 -15.11
N SER A 213 -1.00 -3.83 -16.38
CA SER A 213 -1.41 -2.83 -17.39
C SER A 213 -2.81 -3.07 -17.93
N LYS A 214 -3.31 -4.31 -17.83
CA LYS A 214 -4.64 -4.70 -18.29
C LYS A 214 -5.32 -5.56 -17.24
N LEU A 215 -6.60 -5.27 -17.03
CA LEU A 215 -7.48 -6.04 -16.19
C LEU A 215 -8.48 -6.79 -17.06
N ARG A 216 -8.77 -8.03 -16.69
CA ARG A 216 -9.89 -8.80 -17.25
C ARG A 216 -10.80 -9.23 -16.10
N PRO A 217 -11.79 -8.41 -15.75
CA PRO A 217 -12.83 -8.80 -14.81
C PRO A 217 -13.62 -10.01 -15.33
N PRO A 218 -14.28 -10.77 -14.45
CA PRO A 218 -15.11 -11.90 -14.85
C PRO A 218 -16.27 -11.53 -15.78
N HIS A 219 -16.91 -10.37 -15.57
CA HIS A 219 -18.17 -10.02 -16.23
C HIS A 219 -18.11 -8.86 -17.23
N GLU A 220 -17.07 -8.02 -17.20
CA GLU A 220 -16.96 -6.86 -18.08
C GLU A 220 -15.56 -6.67 -18.64
N GLY A 221 -15.47 -6.70 -19.98
CA GLY A 221 -14.36 -6.15 -20.77
C GLY A 221 -12.95 -6.62 -20.43
N PRO A 222 -11.97 -6.17 -21.21
CA PRO A 222 -10.66 -5.83 -20.70
C PRO A 222 -10.61 -4.32 -20.43
N PHE A 223 -10.16 -3.94 -19.24
CA PHE A 223 -9.90 -2.53 -18.90
C PHE A 223 -8.41 -2.26 -18.88
N ASP A 224 -8.00 -1.13 -19.42
CA ASP A 224 -6.64 -0.64 -19.22
C ASP A 224 -6.52 -0.05 -17.81
N LEU A 225 -5.46 -0.45 -17.12
CA LEU A 225 -5.08 0.10 -15.84
C LEU A 225 -4.00 1.15 -16.07
N VAL A 226 -4.20 2.32 -15.50
CA VAL A 226 -3.31 3.48 -15.67
C VAL A 226 -2.71 3.81 -14.32
N PRO A 227 -1.37 3.86 -14.20
CA PRO A 227 -0.73 4.20 -12.93
C PRO A 227 -1.23 5.54 -12.41
N PRO A 228 -1.48 5.66 -11.09
CA PRO A 228 -1.94 6.91 -10.52
C PRO A 228 -0.89 7.99 -10.66
N MET A 229 -1.31 9.23 -10.98
CA MET A 229 -0.40 10.38 -11.05
C MET A 229 -0.04 10.90 -9.66
N ASP A 230 -1.00 10.83 -8.73
CA ASP A 230 -0.88 11.37 -7.38
C ASP A 230 -1.46 10.36 -6.37
N LEU A 231 -0.82 10.29 -5.20
CA LEU A 231 -1.25 9.49 -4.05
C LEU A 231 -1.56 10.40 -2.87
N LYS A 232 -2.60 10.05 -2.11
CA LYS A 232 -2.94 10.70 -0.84
C LYS A 232 -2.41 9.83 0.30
N LEU A 233 -1.25 10.19 0.84
CA LEU A 233 -0.60 9.41 1.91
C LEU A 233 -1.29 9.53 3.28
N ASP A 234 -2.14 10.54 3.46
CA ASP A 234 -2.96 10.73 4.67
C ASP A 234 -4.31 10.00 4.59
N ALA A 235 -4.48 9.08 3.64
CA ALA A 235 -5.70 8.29 3.52
C ALA A 235 -5.80 7.24 4.65
N GLU A 236 -7.03 6.99 5.11
CA GLU A 236 -7.28 5.99 6.15
C GLU A 236 -7.30 4.57 5.56
N PHE A 237 -6.81 3.61 6.35
CA PHE A 237 -6.91 2.18 6.09
C PHE A 237 -7.66 1.52 7.26
N PRO A 238 -8.41 0.43 7.03
CA PRO A 238 -8.71 -0.22 5.74
C PRO A 238 -9.71 0.55 4.86
N LEU A 239 -9.77 0.24 3.56
CA LEU A 239 -10.65 0.94 2.60
C LEU A 239 -12.13 0.56 2.73
N PHE A 240 -12.41 -0.59 3.32
CA PHE A 240 -13.75 -1.10 3.57
C PHE A 240 -13.92 -1.51 5.03
N SER A 241 -15.16 -1.53 5.50
CA SER A 241 -15.47 -2.16 6.78
C SER A 241 -15.22 -3.67 6.70
N VAL A 242 -14.43 -4.19 7.64
CA VAL A 242 -14.04 -5.60 7.72
C VAL A 242 -15.21 -6.48 8.19
N GLU A 243 -16.21 -5.88 8.84
CA GLU A 243 -17.44 -6.57 9.25
C GLU A 243 -18.18 -7.16 8.06
N ALA A 244 -18.25 -6.44 6.94
CA ALA A 244 -18.93 -6.87 5.73
C ALA A 244 -18.28 -8.09 5.07
N ALA A 245 -16.94 -8.21 5.15
CA ALA A 245 -16.22 -9.35 4.60
C ALA A 245 -16.30 -10.60 5.47
N THR A 246 -16.65 -10.43 6.74
CA THR A 246 -16.57 -11.49 7.75
C THR A 246 -17.93 -11.89 8.31
N SER A 247 -19.01 -11.23 7.89
CA SER A 247 -20.38 -11.73 8.07
C SER A 247 -20.46 -13.13 7.46
N ARG A 248 -21.01 -14.10 8.21
CA ARG A 248 -21.29 -15.44 7.68
C ARG A 248 -22.23 -15.29 6.48
N ASP A 249 -21.91 -15.95 5.37
CA ASP A 249 -22.78 -16.10 4.20
C ASP A 249 -24.12 -16.71 4.67
N THR A 250 -25.06 -15.86 5.07
CA THR A 250 -26.38 -16.28 5.61
C THR A 250 -27.50 -16.10 4.59
N ASP A 251 -27.18 -15.67 3.37
CA ASP A 251 -28.17 -15.36 2.33
C ASP A 251 -28.15 -16.33 1.13
N ALA A 252 -27.86 -17.62 1.34
CA ALA A 252 -27.97 -18.66 0.30
C ALA A 252 -29.01 -19.75 0.60
N SER A 253 -29.97 -19.48 1.49
CA SER A 253 -31.17 -20.31 1.64
C SER A 253 -32.36 -19.43 2.00
N GLY A 254 -33.01 -18.88 0.98
CA GLY A 254 -34.07 -17.90 1.21
C GLY A 254 -34.83 -17.49 -0.06
N LYS A 255 -35.56 -18.47 -0.61
CA LYS A 255 -36.56 -18.40 -1.71
C LYS A 255 -36.05 -18.57 -3.14
#